data_AF-A0A2E7I7B6-F1
#
_entry.id   AF-A0A2E7I7B6-F1
#
_cell.length_a   1.000
_cell.length_b   1.000
_cell.length_c   1.000
_cell.angle_alpha   90.00
_cell.angle_beta   90.00
_cell.angle_gamma   90.00
#
_symmetry.space_group_name_H-M   'P 1'
#
loop_
_entity.id
_entity.type
_entity.pdbx_description
1 polymer ?
#
loop_
_entity_poly.entity_id
_entity_poly.type
_entity_poly.pdbx_seq_one_letter_code
_entity_poly.pdbx_strand_id
1 'polypeptide(L)'
;MIIVSGLLSFTLAKQRAVFYLRNNEPLRSMPIYHGLYVSLWSTLLPIFLIILLLFFKDSYLNYLVIPFLSEETIDLGIDEILYVKSFLINNISSLSTLISSGFISEGDANLLVEKYQETRVISFSSLVLLSIILSFVSYKNLSVRYDARRRVERILKFIFFVFSTIAVLTTVGIIFSLIFETLRFFSQVGFFDFVFGTHWSPQTAIREDQVGSSGSFGAIPLFTGTLLITAVAMSIAAPLGLYSA
;
A
#
# COMPACT_ATOMS: atom_id res chain seq x y z
N MET A 1 -9.53 8.81 -14.52
CA MET A 1 -9.31 8.77 -15.99
C MET A 1 -8.90 7.39 -16.50
N ILE A 2 -7.85 6.75 -15.98
CA ILE A 2 -7.41 5.42 -16.47
C ILE A 2 -8.50 4.34 -16.30
N ILE A 3 -9.17 4.29 -15.15
CA ILE A 3 -10.29 3.35 -14.92
C ILE A 3 -11.43 3.59 -15.92
N VAL A 4 -11.76 4.86 -16.18
CA VAL A 4 -12.78 5.24 -17.16
C VAL A 4 -12.38 4.80 -18.57
N SER A 5 -11.11 5.04 -18.95
CA SER A 5 -10.56 4.53 -20.21
C SER A 5 -10.68 3.00 -20.29
N GLY A 6 -10.32 2.28 -19.22
CA GLY A 6 -10.47 0.83 -19.14
C GLY A 6 -11.91 0.33 -19.31
N LEU A 7 -12.87 1.03 -18.71
CA LEU A 7 -14.29 0.71 -18.82
C LEU A 7 -14.82 0.95 -20.25
N LEU A 8 -14.41 2.05 -20.88
CA LEU A 8 -14.73 2.35 -22.28
C LEU A 8 -14.08 1.35 -23.24
N SER A 9 -12.81 1.00 -23.02
CA SER A 9 -12.12 -0.04 -23.79
C SER A 9 -12.85 -1.38 -23.71
N PHE A 10 -13.35 -1.74 -22.51
CA PHE A 10 -14.10 -2.97 -22.28
C PHE A 10 -15.40 -2.99 -23.09
N THR A 11 -16.21 -1.92 -23.03
CA THR A 11 -17.50 -1.87 -23.71
C THR A 11 -17.33 -1.90 -25.23
N LEU A 12 -16.39 -1.14 -25.79
CA LEU A 12 -16.10 -1.11 -27.22
C LEU A 12 -15.63 -2.47 -27.75
N ALA A 13 -14.67 -3.10 -27.08
CA ALA A 13 -14.16 -4.41 -27.49
C ALA A 13 -15.22 -5.52 -27.36
N LYS A 14 -16.05 -5.49 -26.31
CA LYS A 14 -17.18 -6.41 -26.15
C LYS A 14 -18.22 -6.22 -27.26
N GLN A 15 -18.59 -4.96 -27.58
CA GLN A 15 -19.55 -4.66 -28.64
C GLN A 15 -19.09 -5.15 -30.01
N ARG A 16 -17.79 -4.97 -30.33
CA ARG A 16 -17.21 -5.50 -31.58
C ARG A 16 -17.31 -7.02 -31.68
N ALA A 17 -17.03 -7.75 -30.59
CA ALA A 17 -17.19 -9.20 -30.57
C ALA A 17 -18.68 -9.61 -30.72
N VAL A 18 -19.60 -8.92 -30.05
CA VAL A 18 -21.06 -9.16 -30.24
C VAL A 18 -21.48 -8.91 -31.70
N PHE A 19 -20.91 -7.91 -32.36
CA PHE A 19 -21.17 -7.63 -33.78
C PHE A 19 -20.75 -8.80 -34.68
N TYR A 20 -19.56 -9.40 -34.45
CA TYR A 20 -19.13 -10.60 -35.19
C TYR A 20 -20.09 -11.78 -34.98
N LEU A 21 -20.57 -11.99 -33.76
CA LEU A 21 -21.55 -13.04 -33.46
C LEU A 21 -22.89 -12.80 -34.17
N ARG A 22 -23.35 -11.55 -34.28
CA ARG A 22 -24.56 -11.19 -35.05
C ARG A 22 -24.42 -11.47 -36.54
N ASN A 23 -23.20 -11.41 -37.08
CA ASN A 23 -22.91 -11.72 -38.48
C ASN A 23 -22.63 -13.22 -38.72
N ASN A 24 -22.99 -14.11 -37.78
CA ASN A 24 -22.75 -15.55 -37.83
C ASN A 24 -21.25 -15.94 -37.96
N GLU A 25 -20.32 -15.08 -37.55
CA GLU A 25 -18.90 -15.44 -37.51
C GLU A 25 -18.58 -16.23 -36.23
N PRO A 26 -17.99 -17.44 -36.35
CA PRO A 26 -17.69 -18.25 -35.18
C PRO A 26 -16.53 -17.65 -34.38
N LEU A 27 -16.82 -17.13 -33.19
CA LEU A 27 -15.83 -16.64 -32.25
C LEU A 27 -15.19 -17.77 -31.45
N ARG A 28 -13.87 -17.70 -31.27
CA ARG A 28 -13.12 -18.65 -30.43
C ARG A 28 -13.31 -18.43 -28.92
N SER A 29 -13.70 -17.23 -28.50
CA SER A 29 -13.87 -16.85 -27.10
C SER A 29 -15.15 -16.04 -26.91
N MET A 30 -15.77 -16.12 -25.72
CA MET A 30 -16.96 -15.31 -25.41
C MET A 30 -16.63 -13.81 -25.52
N PRO A 31 -17.57 -12.96 -25.98
CA PRO A 31 -17.37 -11.52 -26.15
C PRO A 31 -16.80 -10.80 -24.91
N ILE A 32 -17.13 -11.29 -23.71
CA ILE A 32 -16.63 -10.74 -22.45
C ILE A 32 -15.10 -10.81 -22.34
N TYR A 33 -14.46 -11.87 -22.86
CA TYR A 33 -13.00 -12.02 -22.79
C TYR A 33 -12.27 -11.04 -23.70
N HIS A 34 -12.87 -10.65 -24.84
CA HIS A 34 -12.31 -9.60 -25.70
C HIS A 34 -12.35 -8.24 -25.01
N GLY A 35 -13.44 -7.94 -24.32
CA GLY A 35 -13.56 -6.76 -23.44
C GLY A 35 -12.52 -6.75 -22.34
N LEU A 36 -12.43 -7.84 -21.57
CA LEU A 36 -11.48 -7.99 -20.47
C LEU A 36 -10.03 -7.85 -20.93
N TYR A 37 -9.67 -8.46 -22.06
CA TYR A 37 -8.32 -8.38 -22.60
C TYR A 37 -7.88 -6.93 -22.86
N VAL A 38 -8.68 -6.16 -23.59
CA VAL A 38 -8.33 -4.76 -23.92
C VAL A 38 -8.34 -3.89 -22.67
N SER A 39 -9.30 -4.10 -21.78
CA SER A 39 -9.40 -3.38 -20.50
C SER A 39 -8.20 -3.64 -19.59
N LEU A 40 -7.75 -4.89 -19.49
CA LEU A 40 -6.56 -5.25 -18.71
C LEU A 40 -5.31 -4.57 -19.27
N TRP A 41 -5.11 -4.57 -20.59
CA TRP A 41 -3.95 -3.90 -21.17
C TRP A 41 -3.98 -2.37 -21.01
N SER A 42 -5.15 -1.74 -21.11
CA SER A 42 -5.26 -0.29 -20.94
C SER A 42 -5.14 0.17 -19.49
N THR A 43 -5.44 -0.69 -18.51
CA THR A 43 -5.41 -0.31 -17.08
C THR A 43 -4.19 -0.83 -16.35
N LEU A 44 -3.82 -2.10 -16.53
CA LEU A 44 -2.82 -2.78 -15.71
C LEU A 44 -1.45 -2.13 -15.80
N LEU A 45 -0.97 -1.84 -17.02
CA LEU A 45 0.35 -1.26 -17.23
C LEU A 45 0.45 0.20 -16.74
N PRO A 46 -0.52 1.09 -17.03
CA PRO A 46 -0.51 2.43 -16.46
C PRO A 46 -0.66 2.45 -14.93
N ILE A 47 -1.46 1.55 -14.34
CA ILE A 47 -1.56 1.43 -12.87
C ILE A 47 -0.21 1.01 -12.27
N PHE A 48 0.47 0.04 -12.88
CA PHE A 48 1.81 -0.37 -12.46
C PHE A 48 2.80 0.80 -12.49
N LEU A 49 2.79 1.61 -13.55
CA LEU A 49 3.65 2.80 -13.64
C LEU A 49 3.28 3.89 -12.63
N ILE A 50 2.00 4.06 -12.30
CA ILE A 50 1.59 4.96 -11.21
C ILE A 50 2.20 4.49 -9.89
N ILE A 51 2.08 3.20 -9.56
CA ILE A 51 2.65 2.64 -8.33
C ILE A 51 4.17 2.87 -8.31
N LEU A 52 4.84 2.66 -9.44
CA LEU A 52 6.27 2.93 -9.57
C LEU A 52 6.61 4.41 -9.32
N LEU A 53 5.85 5.34 -9.92
CA LEU A 53 6.07 6.78 -9.70
C LEU A 53 5.78 7.21 -8.27
N LEU A 54 4.78 6.61 -7.61
CA LEU A 54 4.48 6.86 -6.20
C LEU A 54 5.63 6.41 -5.30
N PHE A 55 6.28 5.29 -5.62
CA PHE A 55 7.45 4.80 -4.89
C PHE A 55 8.64 5.77 -4.96
N PHE A 56 8.86 6.43 -6.11
CA PHE A 56 9.95 7.39 -6.29
C PHE A 56 9.57 8.85 -5.96
N LYS A 57 8.30 9.12 -5.62
CA LYS A 57 7.79 10.46 -5.39
C LYS A 57 8.60 11.20 -4.33
N ASP A 58 8.82 10.59 -3.16
CA ASP A 58 9.48 11.27 -2.05
C ASP A 58 10.95 11.58 -2.35
N SER A 59 11.63 10.67 -3.05
CA SER A 59 13.00 10.89 -3.52
C SER A 59 13.08 12.07 -4.50
N TYR A 60 12.13 12.17 -5.41
CA TYR A 60 12.05 13.28 -6.35
C TYR A 60 11.73 14.62 -5.66
N LEU A 61 10.77 14.64 -4.73
CA LEU A 61 10.42 15.84 -3.96
C LEU A 61 11.59 16.35 -3.14
N ASN A 62 12.36 15.44 -2.53
CA ASN A 62 13.60 15.77 -1.83
C ASN A 62 14.59 16.49 -2.76
N TYR A 63 14.82 15.95 -3.96
CA TYR A 63 15.71 16.56 -4.95
C TYR A 63 15.21 17.94 -5.41
N LEU A 64 13.90 18.11 -5.54
CA LEU A 64 13.29 19.34 -6.04
C LEU A 64 13.38 20.48 -5.00
N VAL A 65 13.23 20.18 -3.70
CA VAL A 65 13.18 21.19 -2.63
C VAL A 65 14.56 21.67 -2.18
N ILE A 66 15.59 20.81 -2.21
CA ILE A 66 16.95 21.16 -1.71
C ILE A 66 17.51 22.47 -2.28
N PRO A 67 17.39 22.79 -3.58
CA PRO A 67 17.90 24.04 -4.14
C PRO A 67 17.23 25.32 -3.60
N PHE A 68 16.07 25.20 -2.94
CA PHE A 68 15.30 26.32 -2.41
C PHE A 68 15.50 26.52 -0.91
N LEU A 69 16.38 25.74 -0.27
CA LEU A 69 16.77 25.98 1.12
C LEU A 69 17.69 27.21 1.16
N SER A 70 17.32 28.21 1.97
CA SER A 70 18.13 29.42 2.14
C SER A 70 19.45 29.12 2.87
N GLU A 71 20.50 29.87 2.56
CA GLU A 71 21.77 29.75 3.31
C GLU A 71 21.56 30.01 4.83
N GLU A 72 20.62 30.89 5.17
CA GLU A 72 20.21 31.19 6.56
C GLU A 72 19.61 29.97 7.28
N THR A 73 18.88 29.09 6.59
CA THR A 73 18.36 27.85 7.19
C THR A 73 19.42 26.76 7.31
N ILE A 74 20.50 26.83 6.52
CA ILE A 74 21.61 25.89 6.59
C ILE A 74 22.48 26.16 7.83
N ASP A 75 22.59 27.42 8.25
CA ASP A 75 23.39 27.85 9.40
C ASP A 75 22.71 27.57 10.76
N LEU A 76 21.40 27.35 10.80
CA LEU A 76 20.62 27.16 12.04
C LEU A 76 20.82 25.78 12.69
N GLY A 77 21.07 24.73 11.89
CA GLY A 77 21.26 23.37 12.39
C GLY A 77 20.54 22.29 11.58
N ILE A 78 20.83 21.02 11.88
CA ILE A 78 20.28 19.86 11.15
C ILE A 78 18.76 19.74 11.35
N ASP A 79 18.27 20.06 12.55
CA ASP A 79 16.86 19.90 12.90
C ASP A 79 15.96 20.94 12.20
N GLU A 80 16.41 22.20 12.09
CA GLU A 80 15.67 23.20 11.30
C GLU A 80 15.63 22.82 9.82
N ILE A 81 16.74 22.33 9.24
CA ILE A 81 16.77 21.88 7.84
C ILE A 81 15.73 20.77 7.61
N LEU A 82 15.66 19.79 8.50
CA LEU A 82 14.69 18.69 8.40
C LEU A 82 13.25 19.19 8.54
N TYR A 83 13.00 20.13 9.45
CA TYR A 83 11.69 20.73 9.65
C TYR A 83 11.24 21.53 8.41
N VAL A 84 12.06 22.48 7.93
CA VAL A 84 11.75 23.33 6.77
C VAL A 84 11.54 22.46 5.53
N LYS A 85 12.43 21.50 5.29
CA LYS A 85 12.29 20.54 4.18
C LYS A 85 10.97 19.78 4.24
N SER A 86 10.61 19.25 5.41
CA SER A 86 9.36 18.50 5.59
C SER A 86 8.14 19.40 5.39
N PHE A 87 8.20 20.64 5.88
CA PHE A 87 7.15 21.63 5.68
C PHE A 87 6.95 21.94 4.19
N LEU A 88 8.03 22.22 3.46
CA LEU A 88 7.99 22.51 2.03
C LEU A 88 7.43 21.33 1.23
N ILE A 89 7.85 20.11 1.52
CA ILE A 89 7.36 18.89 0.84
C ILE A 89 5.86 18.68 1.09
N ASN A 90 5.41 18.83 2.34
CA ASN A 90 4.01 18.60 2.71
C ASN A 90 3.07 19.68 2.12
N ASN A 91 3.57 20.90 1.94
CA ASN A 91 2.78 22.05 1.45
C ASN A 91 3.12 22.45 0.01
N ILE A 92 3.88 21.64 -0.74
CA ILE A 92 4.37 21.98 -2.09
C ILE A 92 3.25 22.27 -3.11
N SER A 93 2.02 21.80 -2.85
CA SER A 93 0.85 22.08 -3.69
C SER A 93 0.20 23.44 -3.42
N SER A 94 0.55 24.10 -2.31
CA SER A 94 -0.19 25.21 -1.74
C SER A 94 0.69 26.46 -1.70
N LEU A 95 0.62 27.28 -2.74
CA LEU A 95 1.46 28.47 -2.87
C LEU A 95 1.28 29.45 -1.70
N SER A 96 0.04 29.69 -1.26
CA SER A 96 -0.26 30.62 -0.16
C SER A 96 0.38 30.19 1.17
N THR A 97 0.42 28.89 1.48
CA THR A 97 1.05 28.37 2.70
C THR A 97 2.57 28.46 2.63
N LEU A 98 3.15 28.35 1.44
CA LEU A 98 4.59 28.50 1.26
C LEU A 98 5.01 29.96 1.45
N ILE A 99 4.30 30.91 0.84
CA ILE A 99 4.59 32.34 0.98
C ILE A 99 4.40 32.80 2.43
N SER A 100 3.31 32.38 3.08
CA SER A 100 3.04 32.77 4.48
C SER A 100 3.99 32.15 5.51
N SER A 101 4.72 31.09 5.16
CA SER A 101 5.67 30.46 6.05
C SER A 101 6.93 31.30 6.32
N GLY A 102 7.28 32.20 5.39
CA GLY A 102 8.50 33.00 5.47
C GLY A 102 9.80 32.22 5.23
N PHE A 103 9.75 30.90 4.95
CA PHE A 103 10.95 30.08 4.75
C PHE A 103 11.61 30.28 3.37
N ILE A 104 10.83 30.69 2.37
CA ILE A 104 11.29 30.89 0.99
C ILE A 104 10.74 32.21 0.44
N SER A 105 11.46 32.82 -0.49
CA SER A 105 11.02 34.04 -1.16
C SER A 105 9.77 33.78 -2.02
N GLU A 106 8.98 34.82 -2.30
CA GLU A 106 7.80 34.69 -3.15
C GLU A 106 8.15 34.21 -4.58
N GLY A 107 9.29 34.65 -5.11
CA GLY A 107 9.80 34.19 -6.41
C GLY A 107 10.14 32.69 -6.41
N ASP A 108 10.85 32.25 -5.37
CA ASP A 108 11.24 30.84 -5.20
C ASP A 108 10.03 29.94 -4.95
N ALA A 109 9.05 30.42 -4.17
CA ALA A 109 7.79 29.71 -3.95
C ALA A 109 7.02 29.48 -5.25
N ASN A 110 6.95 30.50 -6.12
CA ASN A 110 6.31 30.38 -7.43
C ASN A 110 7.03 29.37 -8.32
N LEU A 111 8.37 29.45 -8.42
CA LEU A 111 9.18 28.52 -9.22
C LEU A 111 9.07 27.07 -8.72
N LEU A 112 9.10 26.88 -7.40
CA LEU A 112 8.95 25.57 -6.76
C LEU A 112 7.60 24.94 -7.10
N VAL A 113 6.51 25.70 -6.92
CA VAL A 113 5.14 25.25 -7.20
C VAL A 113 4.94 24.99 -8.68
N GLU A 114 5.43 25.86 -9.56
CA GLU A 114 5.36 25.70 -11.02
C GLU A 114 6.05 24.40 -11.45
N LYS A 115 7.31 24.19 -11.04
CA LYS A 115 8.06 22.97 -11.39
C LYS A 115 7.39 21.69 -10.88
N TYR A 116 6.82 21.73 -9.67
CA TYR A 116 6.04 20.62 -9.13
C TYR A 116 4.76 20.36 -9.95
N GLN A 117 4.02 21.41 -10.29
CA GLN A 117 2.79 21.31 -11.07
C GLN A 117 3.05 20.80 -12.49
N GLU A 118 4.07 21.34 -13.17
CA GLU A 118 4.50 20.88 -14.50
C GLU A 118 4.83 19.39 -14.49
N THR A 119 5.69 18.96 -13.56
CA THR A 119 6.08 17.55 -13.46
C THR A 119 4.87 16.65 -13.18
N ARG A 120 3.95 17.09 -12.33
CA ARG A 120 2.71 16.36 -12.02
C ARG A 120 1.83 16.24 -13.27
N VAL A 121 1.66 17.32 -14.03
CA VAL A 121 0.81 17.36 -15.24
C VAL A 121 1.44 16.54 -16.37
N ILE A 122 2.75 16.62 -16.57
CA ILE A 122 3.49 15.80 -17.56
C ILE A 122 3.37 14.31 -17.22
N SER A 123 3.60 13.95 -15.95
CA SER A 123 3.48 12.55 -15.50
C SER A 123 2.05 12.03 -15.67
N PHE A 124 1.04 12.82 -15.30
CA PHE A 124 -0.36 12.43 -15.46
C PHE A 124 -0.78 12.29 -16.93
N SER A 125 -0.44 13.28 -17.76
CA SER A 125 -0.82 13.31 -19.18
C SER A 125 -0.15 12.17 -19.97
N SER A 126 1.13 11.88 -19.71
CA SER A 126 1.83 10.75 -20.33
C SER A 126 1.21 9.40 -19.98
N LEU A 127 0.77 9.19 -18.73
CA LEU A 127 0.08 7.96 -18.31
C LEU A 127 -1.29 7.80 -18.96
N VAL A 128 -2.06 8.89 -19.07
CA VAL A 128 -3.36 8.86 -19.78
C VAL A 128 -3.17 8.56 -21.26
N LEU A 129 -2.19 9.19 -21.89
CA LEU A 129 -1.85 8.95 -23.30
C LEU A 129 -1.42 7.49 -23.53
N LEU A 130 -0.58 6.94 -22.65
CA LEU A 130 -0.18 5.54 -22.68
C LEU A 130 -1.38 4.59 -22.55
N SER A 131 -2.31 4.86 -21.63
CA SER A 131 -3.55 4.09 -21.46
C SER A 131 -4.37 4.05 -22.76
N ILE A 132 -4.49 5.19 -23.45
CA ILE A 132 -5.23 5.29 -24.72
C ILE A 132 -4.52 4.52 -25.83
N ILE A 133 -3.19 4.65 -25.95
CA ILE A 133 -2.39 3.93 -26.95
C ILE A 133 -2.51 2.42 -26.76
N LEU A 134 -2.37 1.93 -25.53
CA LEU A 134 -2.49 0.50 -25.22
C LEU A 134 -3.88 -0.04 -25.52
N SER A 135 -4.93 0.74 -25.22
CA SER A 135 -6.30 0.42 -25.60
C SER A 135 -6.43 0.29 -27.11
N PHE A 136 -5.91 1.25 -27.88
CA PHE A 136 -6.02 1.26 -29.34
C PHE A 136 -5.26 0.09 -29.99
N VAL A 137 -4.02 -0.17 -29.56
CA VAL A 137 -3.21 -1.29 -30.06
C VAL A 137 -3.87 -2.63 -29.73
N SER A 138 -4.34 -2.79 -28.49
CA SER A 138 -4.99 -4.05 -28.06
C SER A 138 -6.31 -4.28 -28.79
N TYR A 139 -7.08 -3.22 -29.04
CA TYR A 139 -8.33 -3.28 -29.81
C TYR A 139 -8.08 -3.65 -31.28
N LYS A 140 -7.02 -3.13 -31.91
CA LYS A 140 -6.64 -3.47 -33.29
C LYS A 140 -6.25 -4.95 -33.45
N ASN A 141 -5.60 -5.53 -32.45
CA ASN A 141 -5.18 -6.93 -32.46
C ASN A 141 -6.33 -7.94 -32.32
N LEU A 142 -7.55 -7.48 -32.02
CA LEU A 142 -8.72 -8.34 -31.95
C LEU A 142 -9.15 -8.78 -33.35
N SER A 143 -9.09 -10.09 -33.58
CA SER A 143 -9.64 -10.76 -34.75
C SER A 143 -10.64 -11.85 -34.32
N VAL A 144 -11.45 -12.35 -35.26
CA VAL A 144 -12.46 -13.39 -35.03
C VAL A 144 -11.86 -14.65 -34.40
N ARG A 145 -10.63 -15.01 -34.81
CA ARG A 145 -9.89 -16.19 -34.34
C ARG A 145 -9.01 -15.92 -33.12
N TYR A 146 -9.06 -14.72 -32.54
CA TYR A 146 -8.22 -14.35 -31.41
C TYR A 146 -8.64 -15.08 -30.13
N ASP A 147 -7.71 -15.79 -29.49
CA ASP A 147 -7.94 -16.51 -28.23
C ASP A 147 -7.80 -15.56 -27.02
N ALA A 148 -8.78 -14.68 -26.86
CA ALA A 148 -8.79 -13.67 -25.80
C ALA A 148 -8.82 -14.32 -24.41
N ARG A 149 -9.54 -15.43 -24.26
CA ARG A 149 -9.66 -16.16 -22.99
C ARG A 149 -8.30 -16.62 -22.48
N ARG A 150 -7.52 -17.32 -23.31
CA ARG A 150 -6.20 -17.84 -22.89
C ARG A 150 -5.23 -16.73 -22.48
N ARG A 151 -5.31 -15.57 -23.12
CA ARG A 151 -4.49 -14.40 -22.78
C ARG A 151 -4.90 -13.77 -21.46
N VAL A 152 -6.19 -13.56 -21.24
CA VAL A 152 -6.73 -13.04 -19.97
C VAL A 152 -6.40 -13.99 -18.82
N GLU A 153 -6.62 -15.29 -18.98
CA GLU A 153 -6.29 -16.29 -17.97
C GLU A 153 -4.79 -16.29 -17.62
N ARG A 154 -3.91 -16.09 -18.61
CA ARG A 154 -2.47 -15.98 -18.35
C ARG A 154 -2.13 -14.75 -17.51
N ILE A 155 -2.73 -13.59 -17.81
CA ILE A 155 -2.54 -12.35 -17.05
C ILE A 155 -3.00 -12.54 -15.61
N LEU A 156 -4.22 -13.07 -15.41
CA LEU A 156 -4.77 -13.29 -14.07
C LEU A 156 -3.95 -14.32 -13.27
N LYS A 157 -3.52 -15.42 -13.90
CA LYS A 157 -2.63 -16.40 -13.26
C LYS A 157 -1.33 -15.78 -12.81
N PHE A 158 -0.73 -14.90 -13.62
CA PHE A 158 0.50 -14.20 -13.24
C PHE A 158 0.26 -13.26 -12.06
N ILE A 159 -0.81 -12.47 -12.07
CA ILE A 159 -1.18 -11.57 -10.96
C ILE A 159 -1.39 -12.36 -9.66
N PHE A 160 -2.17 -13.45 -9.70
CA PHE A 160 -2.40 -14.29 -8.53
C PHE A 160 -1.13 -15.01 -8.06
N PHE A 161 -0.25 -15.41 -8.97
CA PHE A 161 1.04 -15.99 -8.61
C PHE A 161 1.91 -14.98 -7.84
N VAL A 162 1.99 -13.73 -8.29
CA VAL A 162 2.73 -12.66 -7.59
C VAL A 162 2.12 -12.40 -6.21
N PHE A 163 0.80 -12.20 -6.11
CA PHE A 163 0.16 -11.97 -4.81
C PHE A 163 0.30 -13.14 -3.85
N SER A 164 0.14 -14.39 -4.33
CA SER A 164 0.32 -15.58 -3.50
C SER A 164 1.77 -15.70 -3.00
N THR A 165 2.76 -15.37 -3.85
CA THR A 165 4.17 -15.40 -3.46
C THR A 165 4.45 -14.38 -2.37
N ILE A 166 3.97 -13.14 -2.53
CA ILE A 166 4.11 -12.09 -1.52
C ILE A 166 3.46 -12.52 -0.20
N ALA A 167 2.24 -13.07 -0.23
CA ALA A 167 1.54 -13.52 0.98
C ALA A 167 2.31 -14.63 1.73
N VAL A 168 2.87 -15.60 1.00
CA VAL A 168 3.72 -16.65 1.60
C VAL A 168 5.00 -16.05 2.20
N LEU A 169 5.69 -15.17 1.47
CA LEU A 169 6.90 -14.51 1.97
C LEU A 169 6.63 -13.67 3.22
N THR A 170 5.52 -12.93 3.28
CA THR A 170 5.12 -12.17 4.46
C THR A 170 4.83 -13.09 5.64
N THR A 171 4.14 -14.22 5.40
CA THR A 171 3.85 -15.21 6.46
C THR A 171 5.14 -15.79 7.03
N VAL A 172 6.08 -16.16 6.16
CA VAL A 172 7.41 -16.63 6.56
C VAL A 172 8.18 -15.54 7.31
N GLY A 173 8.12 -14.28 6.86
CA GLY A 173 8.73 -13.14 7.53
C GLY A 173 8.17 -12.90 8.94
N ILE A 174 6.86 -13.01 9.13
CA ILE A 174 6.21 -12.92 10.44
C ILE A 174 6.67 -14.05 11.34
N ILE A 175 6.71 -15.30 10.84
CA ILE A 175 7.16 -16.46 11.63
C ILE A 175 8.61 -16.23 12.10
N PHE A 176 9.51 -15.84 11.20
CA PHE A 176 10.90 -15.58 11.59
C PHE A 176 11.03 -14.41 12.56
N SER A 177 10.28 -13.32 12.34
CA SER A 177 10.23 -12.18 13.28
C SER A 177 9.84 -12.63 14.68
N LEU A 178 8.74 -13.40 14.80
CA LEU A 178 8.27 -13.93 16.08
C LEU A 178 9.29 -14.90 16.71
N ILE A 179 9.94 -15.77 15.93
CA ILE A 179 10.97 -16.68 16.45
C ILE A 179 12.14 -15.87 17.03
N PHE A 180 12.68 -14.89 16.31
CA PHE A 180 13.81 -14.10 16.78
C PHE A 180 13.46 -13.29 18.04
N GLU A 181 12.29 -12.65 18.05
CA GLU A 181 11.83 -11.89 19.21
C GLU A 181 11.59 -12.80 20.42
N THR A 182 11.02 -13.98 20.20
CA THR A 182 10.79 -14.99 21.26
C THR A 182 12.11 -15.52 21.82
N LEU A 183 13.12 -15.79 20.97
CA LEU A 183 14.44 -16.22 21.43
C LEU A 183 15.12 -15.13 22.27
N ARG A 184 15.03 -13.86 21.84
CA ARG A 184 15.55 -12.71 22.59
C ARG A 184 14.82 -12.50 23.93
N PHE A 185 13.51 -12.74 23.95
CA PHE A 185 12.73 -12.69 25.18
C PHE A 185 13.18 -13.78 26.17
N PHE A 186 13.31 -15.03 25.70
CA PHE A 186 13.71 -16.14 26.57
C PHE A 186 15.17 -16.10 27.01
N SER A 187 16.05 -15.34 26.33
CA SER A 187 17.40 -15.06 26.85
C SER A 187 17.41 -14.08 28.02
N GLN A 188 16.33 -13.32 28.23
CA GLN A 188 16.21 -12.35 29.33
C GLN A 188 15.41 -12.91 30.51
N VAL A 189 14.27 -13.56 30.24
CA VAL A 189 13.33 -14.01 31.29
C VAL A 189 13.53 -15.48 31.66
N GLY A 190 14.15 -16.31 30.80
CA GLY A 190 14.24 -17.75 31.00
C GLY A 190 12.92 -18.47 30.68
N PHE A 191 12.98 -19.60 29.98
CA PHE A 191 11.77 -20.33 29.55
C PHE A 191 10.96 -20.87 30.73
N PHE A 192 11.62 -21.48 31.72
CA PHE A 192 10.94 -22.10 32.86
C PHE A 192 10.38 -21.06 33.83
N ASP A 193 11.10 -19.96 34.06
CA ASP A 193 10.63 -18.84 34.88
C ASP A 193 9.39 -18.18 34.25
N PHE A 194 9.33 -18.13 32.91
CA PHE A 194 8.13 -17.71 32.20
C PHE A 194 6.97 -18.70 32.39
N VAL A 195 7.16 -19.98 32.06
CA VAL A 195 6.07 -20.96 32.08
C VAL A 195 5.51 -21.21 33.49
N PHE A 196 6.39 -21.27 34.50
CA PHE A 196 6.01 -21.54 35.89
C PHE A 196 5.91 -20.28 36.75
N GLY A 197 6.16 -19.10 36.19
CA GLY A 197 6.08 -17.83 36.91
C GLY A 197 4.66 -17.55 37.40
N THR A 198 4.54 -17.21 38.68
CA THR A 198 3.27 -16.90 39.36
C THR A 198 2.97 -15.40 39.44
N HIS A 199 3.89 -14.56 38.97
CA HIS A 199 3.76 -13.11 39.03
C HIS A 199 3.82 -12.50 37.63
N TRP A 200 2.87 -11.63 37.33
CA TRP A 200 2.84 -10.81 36.12
C TRP A 200 3.04 -9.34 36.49
N SER A 201 4.27 -8.86 36.35
CA SER A 201 4.66 -7.47 36.56
C SER A 201 5.66 -7.06 35.48
N PRO A 202 5.18 -6.72 34.26
CA PRO A 202 6.02 -6.41 33.09
C PRO A 202 6.74 -5.04 33.20
N GLN A 203 6.90 -4.51 34.41
CA GLN A 203 7.45 -3.19 34.64
C GLN A 203 8.97 -3.26 34.75
N THR A 204 9.65 -3.04 33.63
CA THR A 204 11.10 -2.93 33.54
C THR A 204 11.54 -1.49 33.87
N ALA A 205 12.56 -1.32 34.71
CA ALA A 205 13.19 -0.01 34.93
C ALA A 205 13.79 0.51 33.61
N ILE A 206 13.34 1.68 33.14
CA ILE A 206 13.80 2.30 31.88
C ILE A 206 14.97 3.26 32.14
N ARG A 207 15.19 3.68 33.40
CA ARG A 207 16.29 4.54 33.86
C ARG A 207 17.00 3.89 35.06
N GLU A 208 18.30 4.13 35.19
CA GLU A 208 19.10 3.61 36.33
C GLU A 208 18.58 4.11 37.69
N ASP A 209 17.93 5.28 37.73
CA ASP A 209 17.35 5.87 38.94
C ASP A 209 15.93 5.35 39.26
N GLN A 210 15.34 4.51 38.40
CA GLN A 210 14.01 3.94 38.63
C GLN A 210 14.10 2.67 39.48
N VAL A 211 13.41 2.63 40.61
CA VAL A 211 13.17 1.41 41.41
C VAL A 211 12.17 0.52 40.66
N GLY A 212 12.65 -0.16 39.61
CA GLY A 212 11.90 -1.18 38.87
C GLY A 212 12.63 -2.50 38.96
N SER A 213 11.91 -3.58 39.23
CA SER A 213 12.44 -4.95 39.13
C SER A 213 12.83 -5.23 37.67
N SER A 214 13.77 -6.15 37.43
CA SER A 214 13.79 -6.88 36.17
C SER A 214 12.37 -7.44 35.98
N GLY A 215 11.63 -6.99 34.97
CA GLY A 215 10.21 -7.29 34.83
C GLY A 215 9.91 -8.78 35.05
N SER A 216 8.88 -9.10 35.83
CA SER A 216 8.45 -10.47 36.10
C SER A 216 7.39 -10.88 35.08
N PHE A 217 7.72 -11.82 34.21
CA PHE A 217 6.80 -12.31 33.19
C PHE A 217 6.44 -13.77 33.47
N GLY A 218 5.38 -14.01 34.23
CA GLY A 218 4.85 -15.35 34.49
C GLY A 218 3.61 -15.68 33.65
N ALA A 219 3.56 -16.88 33.08
CA ALA A 219 2.46 -17.34 32.22
C ALA A 219 1.24 -17.80 33.03
N ILE A 220 1.42 -18.28 34.27
CA ILE A 220 0.32 -18.83 35.08
C ILE A 220 -0.80 -17.81 35.32
N PRO A 221 -0.53 -16.55 35.72
CA PRO A 221 -1.58 -15.55 35.90
C PRO A 221 -2.34 -15.22 34.61
N LEU A 222 -1.66 -15.24 33.45
CA LEU A 222 -2.30 -14.99 32.15
C LEU A 222 -3.31 -16.09 31.82
N PHE A 223 -2.89 -17.36 31.89
CA PHE A 223 -3.79 -18.50 31.63
C PHE A 223 -4.92 -18.55 32.63
N THR A 224 -4.63 -18.36 33.91
CA THR A 224 -5.64 -18.37 34.97
C THR A 224 -6.64 -17.23 34.79
N GLY A 225 -6.19 -16.03 34.43
CA GLY A 225 -7.05 -14.89 34.13
C GLY A 225 -7.95 -15.13 32.92
N THR A 226 -7.41 -15.65 31.82
CA THR A 226 -8.21 -16.01 30.63
C THR A 226 -9.25 -17.07 30.96
N LEU A 227 -8.85 -18.17 31.61
CA LEU A 227 -9.76 -19.24 32.00
C LEU A 227 -10.86 -18.76 32.96
N LEU A 228 -10.53 -17.88 33.91
CA LEU A 228 -11.48 -17.30 34.84
C LEU A 228 -12.55 -16.48 34.09
N ILE A 229 -12.12 -15.58 33.19
CA ILE A 229 -13.04 -14.75 32.41
C ILE A 229 -13.90 -15.64 31.51
N THR A 230 -13.31 -16.63 30.84
CA THR A 230 -14.06 -17.57 29.99
C THR A 230 -15.08 -18.38 30.80
N ALA A 231 -14.71 -18.86 31.99
CA ALA A 231 -15.62 -19.60 32.87
C ALA A 231 -16.80 -18.75 33.33
N VAL A 232 -16.55 -17.51 33.78
CA VAL A 232 -17.60 -16.57 34.17
C VAL A 232 -18.50 -16.22 32.98
N ALA A 233 -17.90 -15.94 31.82
CA ALA A 233 -18.63 -15.64 30.60
C ALA A 233 -19.54 -16.80 30.17
N MET A 234 -19.04 -18.05 30.13
CA MET A 234 -19.84 -19.23 29.80
C MET A 234 -20.95 -19.48 30.83
N SER A 235 -20.66 -19.27 32.12
CA SER A 235 -21.65 -19.45 33.20
C SER A 235 -22.85 -18.50 33.07
N ILE A 236 -22.66 -17.33 32.45
CA ILE A 236 -23.73 -16.35 32.21
C ILE A 236 -24.34 -16.53 30.81
N ALA A 237 -23.50 -16.64 29.78
CA ALA A 237 -23.92 -16.68 28.39
C ALA A 237 -24.64 -17.98 28.02
N ALA A 238 -24.21 -19.14 28.55
CA ALA A 238 -24.85 -20.41 28.20
C ALA A 238 -26.29 -20.51 28.73
N PRO A 239 -26.60 -20.18 30.02
CA PRO A 239 -27.98 -20.16 30.48
C PRO A 239 -28.85 -19.14 29.74
N LEU A 240 -28.37 -17.90 29.59
CA LEU A 240 -29.14 -16.86 28.89
C LEU A 240 -29.41 -17.23 27.42
N GLY A 241 -28.42 -17.79 26.73
CA GLY A 241 -28.57 -18.26 25.36
C GLY A 241 -29.63 -19.34 25.24
N LEU A 242 -29.62 -20.33 26.14
CA LEU A 242 -30.61 -21.42 26.17
C LEU A 242 -32.02 -20.94 26.54
N TYR A 243 -32.18 -19.93 27.40
CA TYR A 243 -33.50 -19.38 27.76
C TYR A 243 -34.05 -18.38 26.74
N SER A 244 -33.20 -17.84 25.85
CA SER A 244 -33.61 -16.89 24.80
C SER A 244 -33.98 -17.54 23.46
N ALA A 245 -33.64 -18.82 23.27
CA ALA A 245 -33.96 -19.62 22.10
C ALA A 245 -35.33 -20.31 22.27
#